data_AF-A0AAU7EID9-F1
#
_entry.id   AF-A0AAU7EID9-F1
#
_cell.length_a   1.000
_cell.length_b   1.000
_cell.length_c   1.000
_cell.angle_alpha   90.00
_cell.angle_beta   90.00
_cell.angle_gamma   90.00
#
_symmetry.space_group_name_H-M   'P 1'
#
loop_
_entity.id
_entity.type
_entity.pdbx_description
1 polymer ?
#
loop_
_entity_poly.entity_id
_entity_poly.type
_entity_poly.pdbx_seq_one_letter_code
_entity_poly.pdbx_strand_id
1 'polypeptide(L)' 'MRDFKKYHIWNLSHELTLEIYSITNSFPKEEIYGLTSQIRRSSASIPTNISEGCGRDSYLEFK' A
#
# COMPACT_ATOMS: atom_id res chain seq x y z
N MET A 1 15.20 12.01 6.56
CA MET A 1 14.43 10.92 5.92
C MET A 1 14.75 9.58 6.60
N ARG A 2 13.75 8.95 7.23
CA ARG A 2 13.90 7.62 7.84
C ARG A 2 13.79 6.56 6.74
N ASP A 3 14.60 5.50 6.84
CA ASP A 3 14.51 4.38 5.90
C ASP A 3 13.30 3.51 6.24
N PHE A 4 12.21 3.69 5.49
CA PHE A 4 10.95 2.99 5.70
C PHE A 4 11.06 1.47 5.49
N LYS A 5 12.04 1.01 4.70
CA LYS A 5 12.21 -0.42 4.37
C LYS A 5 12.65 -1.26 5.57
N LYS A 6 13.17 -0.60 6.62
CA LYS A 6 13.52 -1.26 7.89
C LYS A 6 12.31 -1.64 8.73
N TYR A 7 11.14 -1.05 8.48
CA TYR A 7 9.94 -1.38 9.23
C TYR A 7 9.29 -2.64 8.68
N HIS A 8 9.12 -3.64 9.55
CA HIS A 8 8.45 -4.89 9.18
C HIS A 8 7.03 -4.65 8.63
N ILE A 9 6.30 -3.69 9.20
CA ILE A 9 4.96 -3.33 8.73
C ILE A 9 4.95 -2.79 7.29
N TRP A 10 6.00 -2.08 6.88
CA TRP A 10 6.12 -1.64 5.48
C TRP A 10 6.26 -2.85 4.55
N ASN A 11 7.14 -3.80 4.89
CA ASN A 11 7.34 -5.02 4.10
C ASN A 11 6.04 -5.83 3.97
N LEU A 12 5.34 -6.06 5.09
CA LEU A 12 4.05 -6.77 5.09
C LEU A 12 3.01 -6.06 4.21
N SER A 13 2.92 -4.73 4.30
CA SER A 13 1.97 -3.97 3.47
C SER A 13 2.32 -3.96 1.99
N HIS A 14 3.61 -4.03 1.67
CA HIS A 14 4.09 -4.15 0.30
C HIS A 14 3.78 -5.53 -0.28
N GLU A 15 4.06 -6.60 0.47
CA GLU A 15 3.71 -7.98 0.11
C GLU A 15 2.20 -8.14 -0.10
N LEU A 16 1.38 -7.63 0.82
CA LEU A 16 -0.08 -7.60 0.69
C LEU A 16 -0.52 -6.91 -0.60
N THR A 17 0.12 -5.80 -0.97
CA THR A 17 -0.20 -5.09 -2.22
C THR A 17 0.08 -5.99 -3.43
N LEU A 18 1.21 -6.70 -3.45
CA LEU A 18 1.55 -7.62 -4.55
C LEU A 18 0.56 -8.79 -4.65
N GLU A 19 0.17 -9.38 -3.51
CA GLU A 19 -0.84 -10.43 -3.46
C GLU A 19 -2.20 -9.96 -3.98
N ILE A 20 -2.63 -8.76 -3.59
CA ILE A 20 -3.87 -8.14 -4.06
C ILE A 20 -3.84 -7.95 -5.58
N TYR A 21 -2.72 -7.49 -6.14
CA TYR A 21 -2.57 -7.39 -7.60
C TYR A 21 -2.68 -8.75 -8.28
N SER A 22 -2.06 -9.79 -7.70
CA SER A 22 -2.14 -11.16 -8.20
C SER A 22 -3.56 -11.72 -8.16
N ILE A 23 -4.28 -11.58 -7.04
CA ILE A 23 -5.65 -12.06 -6.87
C ILE A 23 -6.62 -11.33 -7.81
N THR A 24 -6.51 -10.01 -7.89
CA THR A 24 -7.43 -9.19 -8.71
C THR A 24 -7.19 -9.34 -10.21
N ASN A 25 -6.09 -9.97 -10.66
CA ASN A 25 -5.90 -10.29 -12.08
C ASN A 25 -6.91 -11.32 -12.60
N SER A 26 -7.52 -12.12 -11.74
CA SER A 26 -8.55 -13.10 -12.15
C SER A 26 -9.97 -12.55 -12.08
N PHE A 27 -10.15 -11.26 -11.77
CA PHE A 27 -11.48 -10.66 -11.68
C PHE A 27 -12.08 -10.44 -13.09
N PRO A 28 -13.43 -10.37 -13.22
CA PRO A 28 -14.08 -10.02 -14.47
C PRO A 28 -13.60 -8.68 -15.02
N LYS A 29 -13.57 -8.54 -16.36
CA LYS A 29 -13.08 -7.31 -17.02
C LYS A 29 -13.96 -6.10 -16.71
N GLU A 30 -15.24 -6.34 -16.43
CA GLU A 30 -16.23 -5.35 -16.06
C GLU A 30 -15.86 -4.66 -14.72
N GLU A 31 -15.11 -5.34 -13.85
CA GLU A 31 -14.69 -4.84 -12.53
C GLU A 31 -13.37 -4.06 -12.56
N ILE A 32 -12.71 -3.92 -13.72
CA ILE A 32 -11.40 -3.23 -13.83
C ILE A 32 -11.47 -1.84 -13.20
N TYR A 33 -12.52 -1.07 -13.50
CA TYR A 33 -12.74 0.27 -12.95
C TYR A 33 -13.56 0.27 -11.67
N GLY A 34 -14.26 -0.83 -11.37
CA GLY A 34 -15.02 -1.06 -10.14
C GLY A 34 -14.13 -1.57 -9.00
N LEU A 35 -14.40 -2.80 -8.56
CA LEU A 35 -13.74 -3.42 -7.40
C LEU A 35 -12.23 -3.52 -7.55
N THR A 36 -11.73 -3.90 -8.74
CA THR A 36 -10.29 -4.05 -8.97
C THR A 36 -9.53 -2.76 -8.72
N SER A 37 -10.05 -1.62 -9.23
CA SER A 37 -9.41 -0.32 -9.05
C SER A 37 -9.44 0.14 -7.59
N GLN A 38 -10.56 -0.08 -6.89
CA GLN A 38 -10.71 0.34 -5.50
C GLN A 38 -9.79 -0.44 -4.56
N ILE A 39 -9.76 -1.76 -4.69
CA ILE A 39 -8.95 -2.64 -3.83
C ILE A 39 -7.46 -2.41 -4.08
N ARG A 40 -7.02 -2.31 -5.35
CA ARG A 40 -5.60 -2.05 -5.66
C ARG A 40 -5.11 -0.71 -5.12
N ARG A 41 -5.93 0.34 -5.24
CA ARG A 41 -5.58 1.68 -4.72
C ARG A 41 -5.55 1.70 -3.21
N SER A 42 -6.54 1.10 -2.53
CA SER A 42 -6.57 1.08 -1.06
C SER A 42 -5.39 0.29 -0.50
N SER A 43 -5.05 -0.88 -1.05
CA SER A 43 -3.90 -1.67 -0.62
C SER A 43 -2.58 -0.93 -0.85
N ALA A 44 -2.35 -0.37 -2.04
CA ALA A 44 -1.12 0.38 -2.35
C ALA A 44 -0.95 1.67 -1.52
N SER A 45 -2.06 2.22 -1.01
CA SER A 45 -2.04 3.39 -0.14
C SER A 45 -1.29 3.12 1.18
N ILE A 46 -1.34 1.89 1.71
CA ILE A 46 -0.74 1.54 3.00
C ILE A 46 0.80 1.72 2.99
N PRO A 47 1.58 1.03 2.13
CA PRO A 47 3.04 1.22 2.09
C PRO A 47 3.43 2.64 1.66
N THR A 48 2.60 3.29 0.84
CA THR A 48 2.84 4.67 0.38
C THR A 48 2.74 5.65 1.54
N ASN A 49 1.69 5.58 2.36
CA ASN A 49 1.54 6.43 3.56
C ASN A 49 2.67 6.20 4.57
N ILE A 50 3.12 4.95 4.76
CA ILE A 50 4.27 4.66 5.63
C ILE A 50 5.54 5.31 5.08
N SER A 51 5.80 5.19 3.78
CA SER A 51 6.97 5.81 3.14
C SER A 51 6.93 7.34 3.21
N GLU A 52 5.77 7.94 2.99
CA GLU A 52 5.55 9.38 3.08
C GLU A 52 5.76 9.89 4.51
N GLY A 53 5.17 9.23 5.51
CA GLY A 53 5.37 9.56 6.92
C GLY A 53 6.83 9.45 7.37
N CYS A 54 7.61 8.52 6.81
CA CYS A 54 9.05 8.41 7.05
C CYS A 54 9.86 9.55 6.40
N GLY A 55 9.34 10.14 5.33
CA GLY A 55 9.88 11.31 4.65
C GLY A 55 9.60 12.64 5.36
N ARG A 56 8.59 12.69 6.23
CA ARG A 56 8.24 13.88 7.02
C ARG A 56 9.15 14.04 8.25
N ASP A 57 9.58 15.27 8.50
CA ASP A 57 10.51 15.64 9.59
C ASP A 57 9.82 15.89 10.95
N SER A 58 8.48 15.92 11.01
CA SER A 58 7.74 16.09 12.26
C SER A 58 7.34 14.73 12.88
N TYR A 59 7.75 14.53 14.13
CA TYR A 59 7.40 13.34 14.93
C TYR A 59 5.91 13.33 15.39
N LEU A 60 5.17 14.42 15.12
CA LEU A 60 3.81 14.65 15.60
C LEU A 60 2.73 13.77 14.94
N GLU A 61 3.02 13.18 13.78
CA GLU A 61 2.07 12.31 13.05
C GLU A 61 2.29 10.80 13.28
N PHE A 62 3.27 10.41 14.13
CA PHE A 62 3.56 9.02 14.49
C PHE A 62 3.05 8.72 15.92
N LYS A 63 1.76 8.94 16.18
CA LYS A 63 1.09 8.56 17.43
C LYS A 63 0.10 7.43 17.22
#